data_AF-A0A7X2VIN1-F1
#
_entry.id   AF-A0A7X2VIN1-F1
#
_cell.length_a   1.000
_cell.length_b   1.000
_cell.length_c   1.000
_cell.angle_alpha   90.00
_cell.angle_beta   90.00
_cell.angle_gamma   90.00
#
_symmetry.space_group_name_H-M   'P 1'
#
loop_
_entity.id
_entity.type
_entity.pdbx_description
1 polymer ?
#
loop_
_entity_poly.entity_id
_entity_poly.type
_entity_poly.pdbx_seq_one_letter_code
_entity_poly.pdbx_strand_id
1 'polypeptide(L)'
;MKKVKFKRKYVLLALVSLFIGYIGLRYYIKPDWFDSKHIYHKVYDYKVSDVKPQKKVIQDINIEFIYDKDVEKPSDGQWEESTRTDVRLYDNDSVLHVTFTDKSKATIPIFTSRSGPAFSKESIDSRLLKKLSYRFPELQVNEKRSTIELGSVLMLYQGDTLFQIPEASTEIQFQLKNPKTGKLQTYYQYGGAPDFNYFRPVFFLQYQSNSTAENQAFFDDYDPSKELNYWDTRYDLGSNTLDVKQDYSFYNLFYSNQFSNLPVGISTTGDTFKTTITETYVIEDVDGGDKAVKVVSRSKTYTDKMTYTTEVLDKKLNNSR
;
A
#
# COMPACT_ATOMS: atom_id res chain seq x y z
N MET A 1 56.95 23.97 43.36
CA MET A 1 55.75 23.40 42.69
C MET A 1 55.93 21.90 42.48
N LYS A 2 55.10 21.04 43.10
CA LYS A 2 55.13 19.58 42.86
C LYS A 2 54.67 19.29 41.42
N LYS A 3 55.57 18.79 40.56
CA LYS A 3 55.19 18.30 39.21
C LYS A 3 54.29 17.09 39.37
N VAL A 4 53.00 17.25 39.08
CA VAL A 4 52.03 16.15 39.05
C VAL A 4 52.47 15.19 37.93
N LYS A 5 53.08 14.06 38.29
CA LYS A 5 53.38 12.98 37.35
C LYS A 5 52.10 12.20 37.07
N PHE A 6 51.17 12.78 36.32
CA PHE A 6 50.04 12.02 35.77
C PHE A 6 50.62 10.92 34.88
N LYS A 7 50.48 9.66 35.31
CA LYS A 7 50.97 8.52 34.50
C LYS A 7 50.15 8.53 33.20
N ARG A 8 50.82 8.61 32.04
CA ARG A 8 50.21 8.65 30.69
C ARG A 8 49.05 7.66 30.50
N LYS A 9 49.09 6.50 31.17
CA LYS A 9 48.00 5.51 31.20
C LYS A 9 46.65 6.05 31.66
N TYR A 10 46.59 6.96 32.63
CA TYR A 10 45.33 7.53 33.13
C TYR A 10 44.75 8.57 32.17
N VAL A 11 45.61 9.31 31.46
CA VAL A 11 45.19 10.24 30.40
C VAL A 11 44.62 9.45 29.22
N LEU A 12 45.29 8.36 28.81
CA LEU A 12 44.79 7.48 27.76
C LEU A 12 43.44 6.85 28.15
N LEU A 13 43.30 6.36 29.38
CA LEU A 13 42.04 5.80 29.87
C LEU A 13 40.91 6.84 29.85
N ALA A 14 41.17 8.06 30.30
CA ALA A 14 40.17 9.14 30.27
C ALA A 14 39.74 9.48 28.84
N LEU A 15 40.67 9.56 27.89
CA LEU A 15 40.37 9.82 26.48
C LEU A 15 39.55 8.68 25.85
N VAL A 16 39.88 7.42 26.16
CA VAL A 16 39.11 6.26 25.70
C VAL A 16 37.70 6.27 26.28
N SER A 17 37.54 6.58 27.58
CA SER A 17 36.22 6.70 28.21
C SER A 17 35.38 7.83 27.60
N LEU A 18 35.98 8.99 27.33
CA LEU A 18 35.30 10.10 26.65
C LEU A 18 34.89 9.73 25.22
N PHE A 19 35.77 9.03 24.50
CA PHE A 19 35.47 8.56 23.14
C PHE A 19 34.32 7.55 23.14
N ILE A 20 34.34 6.54 24.02
CA ILE A 20 33.25 5.58 24.16
C ILE A 20 31.94 6.29 24.55
N GLY A 21 32.01 7.23 25.50
CA GLY A 21 30.86 8.02 25.91
C GLY A 21 30.27 8.85 24.77
N TYR A 22 31.12 9.49 23.96
CA TYR A 22 30.71 10.22 22.76
C TYR A 22 30.03 9.30 21.73
N ILE A 23 30.62 8.13 21.45
CA ILE A 23 30.04 7.15 20.51
C ILE A 23 28.70 6.62 21.03
N GLY A 24 28.59 6.31 22.31
CA GLY A 24 27.35 5.89 22.96
C GLY A 24 26.26 6.98 22.86
N LEU A 25 26.60 8.21 23.21
CA LEU A 25 25.64 9.32 23.16
C LEU A 25 25.18 9.58 21.72
N ARG A 26 26.12 9.62 20.77
CA ARG A 26 25.86 9.95 19.37
C ARG A 26 25.07 8.89 18.61
N TYR A 27 25.22 7.62 18.94
CA TYR A 27 24.60 6.55 18.13
C TYR A 27 23.54 5.72 18.88
N TYR A 28 23.41 5.87 20.20
CA TYR A 28 22.55 4.98 21.00
C TYR A 28 21.54 5.70 21.89
N ILE A 29 21.86 6.92 22.35
CA ILE A 29 21.07 7.58 23.42
C ILE A 29 20.41 8.87 22.92
N LYS A 30 21.19 9.78 22.34
CA LYS A 30 20.75 11.11 21.89
C LYS A 30 21.42 11.50 20.55
N PRO A 31 21.15 10.75 19.47
CA PRO A 31 21.69 11.09 18.14
C PRO A 31 21.29 12.50 17.66
N ASP A 32 20.12 12.98 18.09
CA ASP A 32 19.60 14.34 17.87
C ASP A 32 20.55 15.46 18.36
N TRP A 33 21.41 15.20 19.34
CA TRP A 33 22.41 16.18 19.79
C TRP A 33 23.57 16.38 18.80
N PHE A 34 23.73 15.45 17.86
CA PHE A 34 24.82 15.44 16.88
C PHE A 34 24.33 15.52 15.43
N ASP A 35 23.02 15.51 15.24
CA ASP A 35 22.34 15.65 13.96
C ASP A 35 21.19 16.65 14.10
N SER A 36 21.43 17.87 13.61
CA SER A 36 20.45 18.95 13.63
C SER A 36 19.39 18.85 12.54
N LYS A 37 19.47 17.85 11.64
CA LYS A 37 18.54 17.73 10.53
C LYS A 37 17.32 16.89 10.89
N HIS A 38 17.47 15.93 11.79
CA HIS A 38 16.42 14.95 12.07
C HIS A 38 15.97 14.94 13.54
N ILE A 39 14.70 14.61 13.72
CA ILE A 39 14.07 14.18 14.96
C ILE A 39 14.15 12.66 14.98
N TYR A 40 14.64 12.11 16.10
CA TYR A 40 14.81 10.68 16.28
C TYR A 40 13.73 10.12 17.17
N HIS A 41 12.89 9.26 16.60
CA HIS A 41 11.90 8.48 17.33
C HIS A 41 12.48 7.11 17.64
N LYS A 42 12.38 6.70 18.91
CA LYS A 42 12.80 5.35 19.31
C LYS A 42 11.87 4.33 18.64
N VAL A 43 12.48 3.34 17.99
CA VAL A 43 11.77 2.19 17.44
C VAL A 43 11.65 1.10 18.51
N TYR A 44 10.48 0.49 18.58
CA TYR A 44 10.15 -0.64 19.45
C TYR A 44 9.79 -1.86 18.61
N ASP A 45 9.93 -3.06 19.19
CA ASP A 45 9.55 -4.34 18.56
C ASP A 45 10.02 -4.50 17.10
N TYR A 46 11.25 -4.04 16.80
CA TYR A 46 11.84 -4.12 15.48
C TYR A 46 12.13 -5.57 15.10
N LYS A 47 11.53 -6.04 14.01
CA LYS A 47 11.68 -7.39 13.48
C LYS A 47 11.90 -7.33 11.99
N VAL A 48 12.87 -8.09 11.51
CA VAL A 48 13.13 -8.30 10.08
C VAL A 48 12.82 -9.76 9.78
N SER A 49 12.04 -9.99 8.73
CA SER A 49 11.73 -11.33 8.26
C SER A 49 11.68 -11.39 6.75
N ASP A 50 11.90 -12.57 6.19
CA ASP A 50 11.69 -12.81 4.77
C ASP A 50 10.20 -12.66 4.45
N VAL A 51 9.89 -12.02 3.32
CA VAL A 51 8.50 -11.96 2.83
C VAL A 51 7.99 -13.37 2.60
N LYS A 52 6.79 -13.67 3.10
CA LYS A 52 6.11 -14.94 2.90
C LYS A 52 4.90 -14.71 2.00
N PRO A 53 5.02 -14.98 0.68
CA PRO A 53 3.92 -14.77 -0.24
C PRO A 53 2.67 -15.54 0.17
N GLN A 54 1.54 -14.84 0.18
CA GLN A 54 0.24 -15.40 0.46
C GLN A 54 -0.51 -15.72 -0.83
N LYS A 55 -1.45 -16.66 -0.74
CA LYS A 55 -2.42 -16.95 -1.80
C LYS A 55 -3.81 -17.06 -1.17
N LYS A 56 -4.82 -16.52 -1.84
CA LYS A 56 -6.20 -16.49 -1.37
C LYS A 56 -7.17 -16.81 -2.50
N VAL A 57 -8.16 -17.64 -2.20
CA VAL A 57 -9.21 -18.06 -3.14
C VAL A 57 -10.35 -17.06 -3.08
N ILE A 58 -10.78 -16.58 -4.25
CA ILE A 58 -11.87 -15.61 -4.41
C ILE A 58 -13.20 -16.28 -4.09
N GLN A 59 -13.98 -15.65 -3.21
CA GLN A 59 -15.34 -16.04 -2.86
C GLN A 59 -16.38 -15.13 -3.52
N ASP A 60 -16.17 -13.82 -3.51
CA ASP A 60 -17.05 -12.85 -4.18
C ASP A 60 -16.21 -11.75 -4.84
N ILE A 61 -16.66 -11.31 -6.02
CA ILE A 61 -16.05 -10.29 -6.86
C ILE A 61 -16.99 -9.11 -6.96
N ASN A 62 -16.50 -7.91 -6.66
CA ASN A 62 -17.13 -6.65 -7.06
C ASN A 62 -16.10 -5.75 -7.76
N ILE A 63 -16.39 -5.37 -8.99
CA ILE A 63 -15.55 -4.44 -9.76
C ILE A 63 -16.28 -3.11 -9.81
N GLU A 64 -15.68 -2.10 -9.18
CA GLU A 64 -16.21 -0.74 -9.12
C GLU A 64 -15.55 0.12 -10.20
N PHE A 65 -16.37 0.72 -11.06
CA PHE A 65 -15.97 1.77 -11.99
C PHE A 65 -16.33 3.13 -11.38
N ILE A 66 -15.31 3.93 -11.11
CA ILE A 66 -15.45 5.29 -10.61
C ILE A 66 -15.36 6.25 -11.80
N TYR A 67 -16.32 7.15 -11.89
CA TYR A 67 -16.38 8.17 -12.93
C TYR A 67 -16.37 9.56 -12.30
N ASP A 68 -15.54 10.44 -12.87
CA ASP A 68 -15.45 11.82 -12.45
C ASP A 68 -16.70 12.64 -12.79
N LYS A 69 -16.79 13.81 -12.17
CA LYS A 69 -17.91 14.75 -12.29
C LYS A 69 -18.19 15.25 -13.70
N ASP A 70 -17.22 15.16 -14.60
CA ASP A 70 -17.34 15.58 -16.00
C ASP A 70 -17.92 14.49 -16.90
N VAL A 71 -18.04 13.26 -16.41
CA VAL A 71 -18.66 12.14 -17.14
C VAL A 71 -20.18 12.19 -16.93
N GLU A 72 -20.93 12.28 -18.04
CA GLU A 72 -22.39 12.27 -17.99
C GLU A 72 -22.91 10.92 -17.46
N LYS A 73 -23.62 10.97 -16.34
CA LYS A 73 -24.29 9.81 -15.76
C LYS A 73 -25.49 9.41 -16.61
N PRO A 74 -25.72 8.11 -16.87
CA PRO A 74 -26.94 7.64 -17.49
C PRO A 74 -28.20 8.12 -16.74
N SER A 75 -29.21 8.53 -17.50
CA SER A 75 -30.50 9.01 -16.98
C SER A 75 -31.41 7.89 -16.52
N ASP A 76 -31.09 6.65 -16.88
CA ASP A 76 -31.83 5.44 -16.52
C ASP A 76 -31.29 4.77 -15.24
N GLY A 77 -32.15 3.96 -14.62
CA GLY A 77 -31.82 3.15 -13.44
C GLY A 77 -32.10 3.82 -12.09
N GLN A 78 -32.13 2.99 -11.05
CA GLN A 78 -32.21 3.43 -9.65
C GLN A 78 -30.79 3.65 -9.14
N TRP A 79 -30.51 4.86 -8.66
CA TRP A 79 -29.20 5.30 -8.19
C TRP A 79 -29.27 5.60 -6.69
N GLU A 80 -28.27 5.16 -5.95
CA GLU A 80 -28.16 5.42 -4.51
C GLU A 80 -27.16 6.54 -4.26
N GLU A 81 -27.60 7.62 -3.61
CA GLU A 81 -26.72 8.73 -3.23
C GLU A 81 -26.01 8.43 -1.90
N SER A 82 -24.72 8.74 -1.83
CA SER A 82 -23.93 8.63 -0.60
C SER A 82 -22.80 9.65 -0.56
N THR A 83 -22.21 9.86 0.62
CA THR A 83 -20.97 10.63 0.79
C THR A 83 -19.84 9.68 1.12
N ARG A 84 -18.74 9.75 0.36
CA ARG A 84 -17.61 8.82 0.43
C ARG A 84 -16.29 9.57 0.48
N THR A 85 -15.34 9.07 1.27
CA THR A 85 -13.97 9.57 1.37
C THR A 85 -12.96 8.67 0.65
N ASP A 86 -13.40 7.48 0.26
CA ASP A 86 -12.56 6.42 -0.30
C ASP A 86 -12.44 6.49 -1.84
N VAL A 87 -13.38 7.16 -2.51
CA VAL A 87 -13.44 7.28 -3.98
C VAL A 87 -12.18 7.92 -4.57
N ARG A 88 -11.57 8.87 -3.85
CA ARG A 88 -10.37 9.61 -4.28
C ARG A 88 -9.05 8.95 -3.86
N LEU A 89 -9.09 7.74 -3.30
CA LEU A 89 -7.89 7.07 -2.80
C LEU A 89 -6.98 6.58 -3.92
N TYR A 90 -7.55 6.22 -5.06
CA TYR A 90 -6.83 5.64 -6.21
C TYR A 90 -6.95 6.51 -7.47
N ASP A 91 -6.97 7.83 -7.33
CA ASP A 91 -7.07 8.79 -8.45
C ASP A 91 -8.21 8.45 -9.46
N ASN A 92 -9.36 8.00 -8.94
CA ASN A 92 -10.55 7.58 -9.70
C ASN A 92 -10.36 6.36 -10.61
N ASP A 93 -9.38 5.50 -10.30
CA ASP A 93 -9.21 4.23 -10.99
C ASP A 93 -10.39 3.27 -10.79
N SER A 94 -10.53 2.32 -11.70
CA SER A 94 -11.40 1.16 -11.48
C SER A 94 -10.78 0.27 -10.40
N VAL A 95 -11.61 -0.28 -9.53
CA VAL A 95 -11.15 -0.99 -8.33
C VAL A 95 -11.79 -2.37 -8.24
N LEU A 96 -11.00 -3.37 -7.87
CA LEU A 96 -11.49 -4.69 -7.48
C LEU A 96 -11.67 -4.75 -5.96
N HIS A 97 -12.91 -4.88 -5.51
CA HIS A 97 -13.24 -5.32 -4.15
C HIS A 97 -13.48 -6.82 -4.16
N VAL A 98 -12.69 -7.54 -3.36
CA VAL A 98 -12.76 -9.00 -3.32
C VAL A 98 -12.98 -9.47 -1.88
N THR A 99 -13.87 -10.44 -1.73
CA THR A 99 -13.96 -11.25 -0.50
C THR A 99 -13.40 -12.62 -0.79
N PHE A 100 -12.57 -13.13 0.12
CA PHE A 100 -11.94 -14.43 -0.01
C PHE A 100 -12.69 -15.51 0.78
N THR A 101 -12.39 -16.78 0.51
CA THR A 101 -13.02 -17.92 1.21
C THR A 101 -12.73 -17.94 2.72
N ASP A 102 -11.64 -17.30 3.15
CA ASP A 102 -11.29 -17.10 4.57
C ASP A 102 -12.02 -15.91 5.22
N LYS A 103 -12.97 -15.28 4.49
CA LYS A 103 -13.75 -14.08 4.86
C LYS A 103 -12.96 -12.78 4.96
N SER A 104 -11.66 -12.81 4.72
CA SER A 104 -10.89 -11.57 4.58
C SER A 104 -11.27 -10.85 3.29
N LYS A 105 -10.97 -9.55 3.25
CA LYS A 105 -11.26 -8.68 2.11
C LYS A 105 -10.00 -8.00 1.63
N ALA A 106 -9.99 -7.61 0.37
CA ALA A 106 -9.00 -6.71 -0.19
C ALA A 106 -9.65 -5.77 -1.19
N THR A 107 -9.07 -4.58 -1.30
CA THR A 107 -9.35 -3.61 -2.35
C THR A 107 -8.07 -3.45 -3.15
N ILE A 108 -8.15 -3.66 -4.46
CA ILE A 108 -6.99 -3.65 -5.34
C ILE A 108 -7.32 -2.76 -6.54
N PRO A 109 -6.62 -1.64 -6.76
CA PRO A 109 -6.84 -0.83 -7.94
C PRO A 109 -6.40 -1.57 -9.21
N ILE A 110 -7.12 -1.36 -10.30
CA ILE A 110 -6.93 -2.08 -11.57
C ILE A 110 -5.87 -1.35 -12.40
N PHE A 111 -4.64 -1.43 -11.93
CA PHE A 111 -3.43 -1.09 -12.68
C PHE A 111 -2.29 -1.99 -12.24
N THR A 112 -1.18 -1.94 -12.99
CA THR A 112 0.01 -2.71 -12.64
C THR A 112 1.10 -1.86 -11.99
N SER A 113 1.67 -2.35 -10.89
CA SER A 113 2.78 -1.70 -10.18
C SER A 113 3.78 -2.72 -9.62
N ARG A 114 4.94 -2.21 -9.23
CA ARG A 114 6.01 -2.93 -8.53
C ARG A 114 5.81 -2.96 -7.01
N SER A 115 4.94 -2.08 -6.49
CA SER A 115 4.54 -1.98 -5.09
C SER A 115 3.01 -2.08 -4.97
N GLY A 116 2.53 -2.58 -3.83
CA GLY A 116 1.10 -2.68 -3.54
C GLY A 116 0.52 -1.40 -2.91
N PRO A 117 -0.82 -1.26 -2.88
CA PRO A 117 -1.81 -2.15 -3.46
C PRO A 117 -1.95 -2.01 -4.98
N ALA A 118 -1.72 -3.09 -5.72
CA ALA A 118 -1.81 -3.15 -7.19
C ALA A 118 -1.70 -4.60 -7.69
N PHE A 119 -1.91 -4.80 -8.99
CA PHE A 119 -1.51 -6.03 -9.65
C PHE A 119 -0.03 -6.03 -10.05
N SER A 120 0.57 -7.21 -10.08
CA SER A 120 1.97 -7.38 -10.50
C SER A 120 2.10 -7.31 -12.02
N LYS A 121 2.99 -6.42 -12.49
CA LYS A 121 3.40 -6.28 -13.90
C LYS A 121 3.89 -7.59 -14.52
N GLU A 122 4.47 -8.47 -13.72
CA GLU A 122 5.03 -9.74 -14.17
C GLU A 122 3.97 -10.83 -14.37
N SER A 123 2.74 -10.61 -13.89
CA SER A 123 1.67 -11.62 -13.92
C SER A 123 0.47 -11.25 -14.77
N ILE A 124 0.20 -9.95 -14.93
CA ILE A 124 -0.86 -9.44 -15.77
C ILE A 124 -0.29 -9.23 -17.17
N ASP A 125 -0.29 -10.30 -17.96
CA ASP A 125 0.26 -10.34 -19.31
C ASP A 125 -0.75 -10.86 -20.35
N SER A 126 -0.39 -10.80 -21.64
CA SER A 126 -1.25 -11.28 -22.72
C SER A 126 -1.55 -12.78 -22.65
N ARG A 127 -0.68 -13.59 -22.02
CA ARG A 127 -0.90 -15.03 -21.86
C ARG A 127 -1.99 -15.29 -20.83
N LEU A 128 -2.00 -14.55 -19.72
CA LEU A 128 -3.10 -14.59 -18.75
C LEU A 128 -4.40 -14.16 -19.41
N LEU A 129 -4.42 -13.02 -20.11
CA LEU A 129 -5.61 -12.51 -20.80
C LEU A 129 -6.17 -13.56 -21.77
N LYS A 130 -5.30 -14.19 -22.57
CA LYS A 130 -5.70 -15.25 -23.52
C LYS A 130 -6.28 -16.49 -22.82
N LYS A 131 -5.74 -16.89 -21.68
CA LYS A 131 -6.31 -18.00 -20.89
C LYS A 131 -7.70 -17.67 -20.37
N LEU A 132 -7.86 -16.45 -19.87
CA LEU A 132 -9.13 -15.94 -19.36
C LEU A 132 -10.17 -15.76 -20.47
N SER A 133 -9.76 -15.30 -21.66
CA SER A 133 -10.69 -15.08 -22.78
C SER A 133 -11.34 -16.37 -23.28
N TYR A 134 -10.71 -17.54 -23.13
CA TYR A 134 -11.35 -18.83 -23.43
C TYR A 134 -12.59 -19.12 -22.58
N ARG A 135 -12.78 -18.41 -21.46
CA ARG A 135 -13.98 -18.49 -20.63
C ARG A 135 -15.18 -17.74 -21.25
N PHE A 136 -14.92 -16.86 -22.21
CA PHE A 136 -15.85 -15.98 -22.92
C PHE A 136 -15.62 -16.12 -24.45
N PRO A 137 -15.97 -17.26 -25.06
CA PRO A 137 -15.54 -17.61 -26.43
C PRO A 137 -16.06 -16.68 -27.54
N GLU A 138 -17.12 -15.91 -27.30
CA GLU A 138 -17.67 -14.95 -28.28
C GLU A 138 -16.96 -13.58 -28.24
N LEU A 139 -16.12 -13.35 -27.24
CA LEU A 139 -15.43 -12.09 -27.04
C LEU A 139 -14.19 -11.99 -27.94
N GLN A 140 -14.15 -10.95 -28.78
CA GLN A 140 -12.95 -10.58 -29.51
C GLN A 140 -12.11 -9.62 -28.64
N VAL A 141 -10.97 -10.10 -28.15
CA VAL A 141 -10.07 -9.31 -27.29
C VAL A 141 -8.88 -8.82 -28.10
N ASN A 142 -8.62 -7.51 -28.08
CA ASN A 142 -7.38 -6.95 -28.61
C ASN A 142 -6.27 -6.98 -27.53
N GLU A 143 -5.00 -7.10 -27.93
CA GLU A 143 -3.88 -7.24 -26.98
C GLU A 143 -3.24 -5.88 -26.61
N LYS A 144 -4.01 -4.80 -26.52
CA LYS A 144 -3.51 -3.52 -25.99
C LYS A 144 -3.27 -3.63 -24.48
N ARG A 145 -2.30 -2.88 -23.93
CA ARG A 145 -1.94 -2.95 -22.51
C ARG A 145 -3.11 -2.64 -21.56
N SER A 146 -3.87 -1.58 -21.82
CA SER A 146 -5.06 -1.24 -21.01
C SER A 146 -6.11 -2.36 -21.03
N THR A 147 -6.25 -3.04 -22.17
CA THR A 147 -7.11 -4.22 -22.35
C THR A 147 -6.57 -5.45 -21.59
N ILE A 148 -5.25 -5.59 -21.44
CA ILE A 148 -4.65 -6.65 -20.63
C ILE A 148 -4.98 -6.46 -19.15
N GLU A 149 -4.80 -5.26 -18.61
CA GLU A 149 -5.03 -4.98 -17.19
C GLU A 149 -6.51 -5.11 -16.82
N LEU A 150 -7.38 -4.35 -17.50
CA LEU A 150 -8.81 -4.38 -17.23
C LEU A 150 -9.46 -5.71 -17.62
N GLY A 151 -9.09 -6.28 -18.78
CA GLY A 151 -9.66 -7.53 -19.26
C GLY A 151 -9.31 -8.73 -18.38
N SER A 152 -8.09 -8.76 -17.81
CA SER A 152 -7.71 -9.83 -16.89
C SER A 152 -8.54 -9.81 -15.60
N VAL A 153 -8.97 -8.64 -15.14
CA VAL A 153 -9.81 -8.51 -13.93
C VAL A 153 -11.28 -8.78 -14.23
N LEU A 154 -11.81 -8.25 -15.35
CA LEU A 154 -13.22 -8.44 -15.74
C LEU A 154 -13.57 -9.92 -16.02
N MET A 155 -12.59 -10.75 -16.36
CA MET A 155 -12.80 -12.17 -16.68
C MET A 155 -12.53 -13.13 -15.50
N LEU A 156 -12.35 -12.59 -14.29
CA LEU A 156 -12.21 -13.37 -13.07
C LEU A 156 -13.48 -14.16 -12.75
N TYR A 157 -13.29 -15.37 -12.23
CA TYR A 157 -14.34 -16.26 -11.73
C TYR A 157 -14.24 -16.41 -10.22
N GLN A 158 -15.37 -16.71 -9.57
CA GLN A 158 -15.35 -17.23 -8.21
C GLN A 158 -14.54 -18.54 -8.19
N GLY A 159 -13.69 -18.69 -7.17
CA GLY A 159 -12.75 -19.80 -7.06
C GLY A 159 -11.38 -19.57 -7.73
N ASP A 160 -11.20 -18.48 -8.48
CA ASP A 160 -9.86 -18.06 -8.90
C ASP A 160 -9.01 -17.71 -7.68
N THR A 161 -7.69 -17.80 -7.83
CA THR A 161 -6.75 -17.53 -6.74
C THR A 161 -5.98 -16.26 -7.04
N LEU A 162 -5.99 -15.31 -6.09
CA LEU A 162 -5.02 -14.22 -6.07
C LEU A 162 -3.80 -14.65 -5.27
N PHE A 163 -2.60 -14.35 -5.73
CA PHE A 163 -1.37 -14.68 -5.02
C PHE A 163 -0.38 -13.52 -5.08
N GLN A 164 0.33 -13.29 -3.98
CA GLN A 164 1.35 -12.24 -3.91
C GLN A 164 2.56 -12.62 -4.76
N ILE A 165 3.07 -11.65 -5.52
CA ILE A 165 4.32 -11.73 -6.26
C ILE A 165 5.18 -10.56 -5.79
N PRO A 166 5.83 -10.69 -4.62
CA PRO A 166 6.59 -9.59 -4.07
C PRO A 166 7.86 -9.35 -4.90
N GLU A 167 8.10 -8.09 -5.26
CA GLU A 167 9.44 -7.65 -5.65
C GLU A 167 10.36 -7.52 -4.42
N ALA A 168 9.78 -7.22 -3.25
CA ALA A 168 10.49 -7.14 -1.97
C ALA A 168 10.91 -8.51 -1.43
N SER A 169 12.14 -8.61 -0.91
CA SER A 169 12.62 -9.83 -0.25
C SER A 169 12.34 -9.85 1.25
N THR A 170 12.19 -8.69 1.89
CA THR A 170 12.04 -8.56 3.34
C THR A 170 10.83 -7.72 3.74
N GLU A 171 10.26 -8.09 4.90
CA GLU A 171 9.28 -7.33 5.67
C GLU A 171 9.94 -6.89 6.97
N ILE A 172 9.93 -5.58 7.23
CA ILE A 172 10.35 -4.98 8.49
C ILE A 172 9.09 -4.57 9.25
N GLN A 173 8.81 -5.23 10.37
CA GLN A 173 7.79 -4.82 11.33
C GLN A 173 8.45 -3.98 12.43
N PHE A 174 7.83 -2.86 12.78
CA PHE A 174 8.33 -2.02 13.87
C PHE A 174 7.21 -1.20 14.52
N GLN A 175 7.49 -0.66 15.70
CA GLN A 175 6.54 0.15 16.45
C GLN A 175 7.11 1.54 16.76
N LEU A 176 6.25 2.54 16.65
CA LEU A 176 6.53 3.91 17.07
C LEU A 176 5.54 4.34 18.13
N LYS A 177 6.01 5.17 19.07
CA LYS A 177 5.16 5.77 20.08
C LYS A 177 4.67 7.12 19.57
N ASN A 178 3.36 7.26 19.37
CA ASN A 178 2.75 8.52 18.97
C ASN A 178 3.10 9.62 20.01
N PRO A 179 3.73 10.74 19.61
CA PRO A 179 4.17 11.78 20.54
C PRO A 179 3.02 12.46 21.30
N LYS A 180 1.85 12.60 20.67
CA LYS A 180 0.66 13.26 21.21
C LYS A 180 -0.14 12.35 22.14
N THR A 181 -0.34 11.09 21.75
CA THR A 181 -1.22 10.15 22.48
C THR A 181 -0.47 9.16 23.37
N GLY A 182 0.84 8.98 23.16
CA GLY A 182 1.67 7.99 23.85
C GLY A 182 1.37 6.53 23.49
N LYS A 183 0.44 6.26 22.56
CA LYS A 183 0.11 4.91 22.10
C LYS A 183 1.19 4.36 21.17
N LEU A 184 1.46 3.05 21.27
CA LEU A 184 2.31 2.35 20.31
C LEU A 184 1.49 2.00 19.06
N GLN A 185 2.05 2.32 17.90
CA GLN A 185 1.49 2.10 16.56
C GLN A 185 2.43 1.18 15.79
N THR A 186 1.91 0.20 15.05
CA THR A 186 2.72 -0.81 14.37
C THR A 186 2.77 -0.55 12.87
N TYR A 187 3.96 -0.55 12.31
CA TYR A 187 4.22 -0.25 10.91
C TYR A 187 4.96 -1.41 10.24
N TYR A 188 4.76 -1.53 8.93
CA TYR A 188 5.39 -2.51 8.07
C TYR A 188 6.04 -1.80 6.89
N GLN A 189 7.29 -2.14 6.60
CA GLN A 189 8.04 -1.66 5.44
C GLN A 189 8.52 -2.86 4.63
N TYR A 190 8.28 -2.82 3.33
CA TYR A 190 8.70 -3.86 2.39
C TYR A 190 9.86 -3.37 1.54
N GLY A 191 10.86 -4.20 1.33
CA GLY A 191 12.05 -3.86 0.55
C GLY A 191 13.06 -4.98 0.48
N GLY A 192 14.27 -4.67 0.05
CA GLY A 192 15.39 -5.60 0.10
C GLY A 192 16.02 -5.67 1.50
N ALA A 193 17.03 -6.51 1.68
CA ALA A 193 17.55 -6.78 3.02
C ALA A 193 18.17 -5.51 3.64
N PRO A 194 17.86 -5.20 4.92
CA PRO A 194 18.48 -4.07 5.58
C PRO A 194 19.98 -4.30 5.78
N ASP A 195 20.76 -3.22 5.70
CA ASP A 195 22.16 -3.21 6.08
C ASP A 195 22.28 -3.66 7.55
N PHE A 196 22.85 -4.84 7.76
CA PHE A 196 22.95 -5.44 9.09
C PHE A 196 23.74 -4.53 10.05
N ASN A 197 23.10 -4.11 11.15
CA ASN A 197 23.79 -3.43 12.22
C ASN A 197 23.47 -4.08 13.57
N TYR A 198 24.14 -5.20 13.85
CA TYR A 198 23.95 -6.06 15.04
C TYR A 198 23.98 -5.33 16.39
N PHE A 199 24.48 -4.10 16.44
CA PHE A 199 24.75 -3.43 17.71
C PHE A 199 24.09 -2.07 17.86
N ARG A 200 23.40 -1.51 16.85
CA ARG A 200 22.82 -0.17 16.99
C ARG A 200 21.29 -0.20 17.19
N PRO A 201 20.75 0.61 18.11
CA PRO A 201 19.31 0.87 18.15
C PRO A 201 18.88 1.41 16.79
N VAL A 202 17.72 0.95 16.32
CA VAL A 202 17.06 1.50 15.15
C VAL A 202 16.25 2.71 15.59
N PHE A 203 16.30 3.76 14.78
CA PHE A 203 15.52 4.97 14.95
C PHE A 203 14.67 5.23 13.73
N PHE A 204 13.55 5.89 13.97
CA PHE A 204 12.72 6.45 12.91
C PHE A 204 12.94 7.95 12.86
N LEU A 205 13.19 8.45 11.67
CA LEU A 205 13.67 9.80 11.42
C LEU A 205 12.56 10.62 10.82
N GLN A 206 12.37 11.83 11.37
CA GLN A 206 11.63 12.90 10.72
C GLN A 206 12.48 14.15 10.56
N TYR A 207 12.22 15.00 9.57
CA TYR A 207 13.00 16.24 9.43
C TYR A 207 12.62 17.27 10.49
N GLN A 208 13.63 17.94 11.05
CA GLN A 208 13.43 19.10 11.93
C GLN A 208 12.92 20.34 11.18
N SER A 209 13.11 20.40 9.86
CA SER A 209 12.60 21.50 9.03
C SER A 209 11.09 21.49 8.84
N ASN A 210 10.45 20.32 9.04
CA ASN A 210 9.00 20.20 9.00
C ASN A 210 8.39 20.87 10.24
N SER A 211 7.20 21.44 10.08
CA SER A 211 6.39 21.91 11.19
C SER A 211 5.96 20.76 12.11
N THR A 212 5.65 21.09 13.36
CA THR A 212 5.10 20.12 14.33
C THR A 212 3.82 19.46 13.79
N ALA A 213 2.98 20.21 13.06
CA ALA A 213 1.74 19.69 12.49
C ALA A 213 2.01 18.67 11.38
N GLU A 214 2.94 18.95 10.47
CA GLU A 214 3.33 18.01 9.40
C GLU A 214 3.90 16.71 9.96
N ASN A 215 4.80 16.78 10.93
CA ASN A 215 5.36 15.59 11.56
C ASN A 215 4.32 14.80 12.37
N GLN A 216 3.36 15.48 12.98
CA GLN A 216 2.27 14.83 13.72
C GLN A 216 1.25 14.17 12.78
N ALA A 217 1.06 14.68 11.55
CA ALA A 217 0.11 14.14 10.58
C ALA A 217 0.39 12.66 10.26
N PHE A 218 1.65 12.25 10.17
CA PHE A 218 2.04 10.84 10.01
C PHE A 218 1.47 9.94 11.13
N PHE A 219 1.56 10.40 12.38
CA PHE A 219 1.06 9.63 13.53
C PHE A 219 -0.46 9.69 13.68
N ASP A 220 -1.07 10.81 13.26
CA ASP A 220 -2.52 11.02 13.33
C ASP A 220 -3.26 10.31 12.18
N ASP A 221 -2.61 10.05 11.05
CA ASP A 221 -3.21 9.29 9.92
C ASP A 221 -3.34 7.78 10.19
N TYR A 222 -2.52 7.25 11.12
CA TYR A 222 -2.47 5.82 11.45
C TYR A 222 -3.86 5.22 11.69
N ASP A 223 -4.28 4.37 10.76
CA ASP A 223 -5.49 3.57 10.88
C ASP A 223 -5.32 2.24 10.12
N PRO A 224 -5.08 1.13 10.84
CA PRO A 224 -4.87 -0.18 10.22
C PRO A 224 -6.12 -0.76 9.55
N SER A 225 -7.29 -0.16 9.79
CA SER A 225 -8.59 -0.58 9.25
C SER A 225 -9.01 0.18 8.00
N LYS A 226 -8.34 1.29 7.66
CA LYS A 226 -8.57 2.02 6.40
C LYS A 226 -8.25 1.14 5.19
N GLU A 227 -8.92 1.48 4.09
CA GLU A 227 -8.71 0.86 2.79
C GLU A 227 -7.33 1.22 2.20
N LEU A 228 -6.92 2.50 2.28
CA LEU A 228 -5.50 2.86 2.20
C LEU A 228 -4.88 2.74 3.59
N ASN A 229 -4.34 1.57 3.89
CA ASN A 229 -3.69 1.28 5.16
C ASN A 229 -2.21 1.70 5.17
N TYR A 230 -1.81 2.77 4.48
CA TYR A 230 -0.40 3.16 4.40
C TYR A 230 -0.20 4.66 4.32
N TRP A 231 1.00 5.08 4.73
CA TRP A 231 1.56 6.39 4.46
C TRP A 231 2.45 6.35 3.22
N ASP A 232 2.23 7.25 2.24
CA ASP A 232 3.06 7.37 1.04
C ASP A 232 4.23 8.34 1.28
N THR A 233 5.43 7.78 1.37
CA THR A 233 6.67 8.52 1.59
C THR A 233 7.28 9.08 0.30
N ARG A 234 6.66 8.94 -0.88
CA ARG A 234 7.19 9.54 -2.12
C ARG A 234 7.20 11.06 -2.06
N TYR A 235 6.13 11.62 -1.50
CA TYR A 235 5.88 13.05 -1.47
C TYR A 235 6.40 13.72 -0.20
N ASP A 236 6.88 12.93 0.76
CA ASP A 236 7.40 13.42 2.03
C ASP A 236 8.94 13.61 2.03
N LEU A 237 9.58 13.48 0.84
CA LEU A 237 11.02 13.67 0.58
C LEU A 237 11.95 12.94 1.57
N GLY A 238 11.52 11.80 2.10
CA GLY A 238 12.30 11.01 3.06
C GLY A 238 12.19 11.52 4.50
N SER A 239 11.13 12.26 4.82
CA SER A 239 10.84 12.76 6.16
C SER A 239 10.22 11.72 7.10
N ASN A 240 9.97 10.50 6.66
CA ASN A 240 9.45 9.42 7.50
C ASN A 240 10.17 8.13 7.10
N THR A 241 11.30 7.84 7.74
CA THR A 241 12.13 6.69 7.35
C THR A 241 12.87 6.07 8.51
N LEU A 242 13.23 4.80 8.39
CA LEU A 242 14.15 4.15 9.32
C LEU A 242 15.59 4.59 9.04
N ASP A 243 16.39 4.73 10.08
CA ASP A 243 17.82 5.05 9.96
C ASP A 243 18.66 3.87 9.39
N VAL A 244 18.09 2.67 9.42
CA VAL A 244 18.63 1.48 8.76
C VAL A 244 18.34 1.55 7.27
N LYS A 245 19.40 1.47 6.46
CA LYS A 245 19.30 1.47 5.00
C LYS A 245 18.86 0.10 4.49
N GLN A 246 18.06 0.11 3.44
CA GLN A 246 17.87 -1.03 2.55
C GLN A 246 18.47 -0.66 1.18
N ASP A 247 18.89 -1.65 0.41
CA ASP A 247 19.29 -1.50 -0.99
C ASP A 247 18.17 -0.93 -1.86
N TYR A 248 16.92 -1.27 -1.52
CA TYR A 248 15.71 -0.60 -1.97
C TYR A 248 14.59 -0.80 -0.95
N SER A 249 13.63 0.13 -0.91
CA SER A 249 12.39 -0.02 -0.16
C SER A 249 11.23 0.51 -0.98
N PHE A 250 10.04 -0.02 -0.74
CA PHE A 250 8.83 0.62 -1.24
C PHE A 250 8.65 1.95 -0.51
N TYR A 251 7.98 2.89 -1.15
CA TYR A 251 7.67 4.19 -0.56
C TYR A 251 6.44 4.15 0.35
N ASN A 252 5.92 2.96 0.67
CA ASN A 252 4.70 2.82 1.45
C ASN A 252 5.06 2.26 2.83
N LEU A 253 4.69 2.98 3.89
CA LEU A 253 4.73 2.48 5.26
C LEU A 253 3.32 2.03 5.65
N PHE A 254 3.13 0.71 5.75
CA PHE A 254 1.82 0.12 5.98
C PHE A 254 1.50 0.02 7.47
N TYR A 255 0.24 0.22 7.84
CA TYR A 255 -0.26 0.16 9.22
C TYR A 255 -0.68 -1.26 9.66
N SER A 256 -0.75 -2.19 8.70
CA SER A 256 -1.12 -3.59 8.91
C SER A 256 -0.48 -4.46 7.84
N ASN A 257 -0.47 -5.79 8.01
CA ASN A 257 0.10 -6.75 7.07
C ASN A 257 -0.94 -7.29 6.06
N GLN A 258 -1.74 -6.39 5.46
CA GLN A 258 -2.80 -6.77 4.54
C GLN A 258 -2.26 -7.51 3.31
N PHE A 259 -3.10 -8.40 2.75
CA PHE A 259 -2.78 -9.17 1.55
C PHE A 259 -2.41 -8.27 0.35
N SER A 260 -3.07 -7.13 0.20
CA SER A 260 -2.85 -6.18 -0.89
C SER A 260 -1.60 -5.32 -0.72
N ASN A 261 -0.88 -5.36 0.40
CA ASN A 261 0.36 -4.58 0.56
C ASN A 261 1.45 -4.95 -0.46
N LEU A 262 1.38 -6.15 -1.02
CA LEU A 262 2.29 -6.66 -2.04
C LEU A 262 1.53 -6.80 -3.36
N PRO A 263 2.19 -6.58 -4.51
CA PRO A 263 1.57 -6.79 -5.81
C PRO A 263 1.00 -8.22 -5.95
N VAL A 264 -0.17 -8.33 -6.57
CA VAL A 264 -0.85 -9.63 -6.73
C VAL A 264 -0.93 -10.09 -8.18
N GLY A 265 -0.83 -11.39 -8.38
CA GLY A 265 -1.13 -12.06 -9.64
C GLY A 265 -2.39 -12.92 -9.57
N ILE A 266 -2.82 -13.40 -10.73
CA ILE A 266 -4.06 -14.17 -10.91
C ILE A 266 -3.74 -15.59 -11.36
N SER A 267 -4.34 -16.57 -10.69
CA SER A 267 -4.36 -17.97 -11.13
C SER A 267 -5.79 -18.39 -11.46
N THR A 268 -5.97 -18.95 -12.66
CA THR A 268 -7.27 -19.33 -13.23
C THR A 268 -7.78 -20.67 -12.65
N THR A 269 -7.97 -20.73 -11.34
CA THR A 269 -8.39 -21.95 -10.61
C THR A 269 -9.90 -22.09 -10.45
N GLY A 270 -10.66 -21.03 -10.68
CA GLY A 270 -12.11 -21.00 -10.54
C GLY A 270 -12.83 -21.42 -11.82
N ASP A 271 -14.06 -21.89 -11.63
CA ASP A 271 -14.94 -22.40 -12.67
C ASP A 271 -16.36 -21.80 -12.61
N THR A 272 -16.66 -21.03 -11.56
CA THR A 272 -18.00 -20.49 -11.30
C THR A 272 -18.05 -19.00 -11.65
N PHE A 273 -18.86 -18.65 -12.64
CA PHE A 273 -19.06 -17.25 -13.01
C PHE A 273 -20.09 -16.57 -12.10
N LYS A 274 -19.62 -15.59 -11.34
CA LYS A 274 -20.44 -14.66 -10.57
C LYS A 274 -19.64 -13.40 -10.30
N THR A 275 -20.09 -12.27 -10.84
CA THR A 275 -19.39 -10.98 -10.72
C THR A 275 -20.39 -9.88 -10.47
N THR A 276 -20.10 -9.00 -9.51
CA THR A 276 -20.83 -7.74 -9.32
C THR A 276 -20.07 -6.62 -10.00
N ILE A 277 -20.81 -5.76 -10.70
CA ILE A 277 -20.29 -4.48 -11.19
C ILE A 277 -20.96 -3.37 -10.42
N THR A 278 -20.16 -2.47 -9.86
CA THR A 278 -20.60 -1.20 -9.29
C THR A 278 -20.19 -0.07 -10.23
N GLU A 279 -21.11 0.84 -10.52
CA GLU A 279 -20.81 2.09 -11.21
C GLU A 279 -21.05 3.24 -10.27
N THR A 280 -20.06 4.09 -10.10
CA THR A 280 -20.05 5.19 -9.12
C THR A 280 -19.69 6.49 -9.84
N TYR A 281 -20.58 7.47 -9.77
CA TYR A 281 -20.39 8.78 -10.39
C TYR A 281 -20.21 9.84 -9.30
N VAL A 282 -19.12 10.59 -9.37
CA VAL A 282 -18.90 11.77 -8.53
C VAL A 282 -19.85 12.87 -8.99
N ILE A 283 -20.63 13.42 -8.05
CA ILE A 283 -21.57 14.52 -8.34
C ILE A 283 -20.98 15.85 -7.91
N GLU A 284 -20.47 15.90 -6.69
CA GLU A 284 -19.93 17.13 -6.11
C GLU A 284 -18.83 16.85 -5.09
N ASP A 285 -17.95 17.83 -4.96
CA ASP A 285 -16.92 17.85 -3.94
C ASP A 285 -17.52 18.46 -2.68
N VAL A 286 -17.30 17.81 -1.53
CA VAL A 286 -17.77 18.33 -0.25
C VAL A 286 -16.75 19.33 0.26
N ASP A 287 -17.16 20.60 0.36
CA ASP A 287 -16.30 21.66 0.90
C ASP A 287 -15.90 21.37 2.35
N GLY A 288 -14.60 21.49 2.64
CA GLY A 288 -14.10 21.59 4.01
C GLY A 288 -13.72 20.28 4.74
N GLY A 289 -13.55 19.13 4.07
CA GLY A 289 -13.05 17.91 4.74
C GLY A 289 -12.44 16.83 3.83
N ASP A 290 -11.30 16.27 4.26
CA ASP A 290 -10.69 14.98 3.91
C ASP A 290 -11.11 14.31 2.58
N LYS A 291 -10.98 15.02 1.45
CA LYS A 291 -11.28 14.47 0.11
C LYS A 291 -12.69 13.84 -0.02
N ALA A 292 -13.64 14.24 0.82
CA ALA A 292 -15.00 13.71 0.77
C ALA A 292 -15.73 14.17 -0.50
N VAL A 293 -16.44 13.24 -1.14
CA VAL A 293 -17.24 13.50 -2.33
C VAL A 293 -18.64 12.94 -2.16
N LYS A 294 -19.65 13.62 -2.71
CA LYS A 294 -20.95 13.00 -2.92
C LYS A 294 -20.92 12.22 -4.22
N VAL A 295 -21.46 11.01 -4.15
CA VAL A 295 -21.54 10.12 -5.29
C VAL A 295 -22.93 9.54 -5.41
N VAL A 296 -23.26 9.12 -6.63
CA VAL A 296 -24.35 8.18 -6.87
C VAL A 296 -23.80 6.87 -7.40
N SER A 297 -24.28 5.77 -6.84
CA SER A 297 -23.80 4.44 -7.18
C SER A 297 -24.95 3.53 -7.59
N ARG A 298 -24.67 2.56 -8.46
CA ARG A 298 -25.57 1.43 -8.73
C ARG A 298 -24.75 0.16 -8.84
N SER A 299 -25.33 -0.96 -8.44
CA SER A 299 -24.67 -2.27 -8.52
C SER A 299 -25.56 -3.30 -9.21
N LYS A 300 -24.96 -4.15 -10.04
CA LYS A 300 -25.64 -5.30 -10.66
C LYS A 300 -24.76 -6.54 -10.55
N THR A 301 -25.33 -7.63 -10.03
CA THR A 301 -24.68 -8.95 -9.99
C THR A 301 -25.06 -9.75 -11.22
N TYR A 302 -24.04 -10.30 -11.88
CA TYR A 302 -24.16 -11.13 -13.07
C TYR A 302 -23.81 -12.57 -12.73
N THR A 303 -24.73 -13.48 -13.06
CA THR A 303 -24.52 -14.94 -13.03
C THR A 303 -24.65 -15.56 -14.42
N ASP A 304 -25.19 -14.81 -15.39
CA ASP A 304 -25.25 -15.19 -16.79
C ASP A 304 -24.11 -14.53 -17.58
N LYS A 305 -23.29 -15.35 -18.25
CA LYS A 305 -22.10 -14.88 -18.98
C LYS A 305 -22.46 -14.09 -20.23
N MET A 306 -23.55 -14.45 -20.91
CA MET A 306 -23.93 -13.80 -22.16
C MET A 306 -24.34 -12.36 -21.90
N THR A 307 -25.24 -12.17 -20.93
CA THR A 307 -25.68 -10.85 -20.46
C THR A 307 -24.51 -10.00 -19.99
N TYR A 308 -23.60 -10.59 -19.19
CA TYR A 308 -22.39 -9.87 -18.76
C TYR A 308 -21.49 -9.44 -19.93
N THR A 309 -21.34 -10.32 -20.93
CA THR A 309 -20.50 -10.03 -22.09
C THR A 309 -21.04 -8.84 -22.87
N THR A 310 -22.34 -8.88 -23.20
CA THR A 310 -23.01 -7.82 -23.96
C THR A 310 -23.14 -6.50 -23.18
N GLU A 311 -23.47 -6.56 -21.89
CA GLU A 311 -23.71 -5.34 -21.11
C GLU A 311 -22.44 -4.67 -20.61
N VAL A 312 -21.39 -5.44 -20.30
CA VAL A 312 -20.19 -4.96 -19.61
C VAL A 312 -18.94 -5.22 -20.45
N LEU A 313 -18.61 -6.49 -20.70
CA LEU A 313 -17.29 -6.88 -21.18
C LEU A 313 -16.95 -6.29 -22.55
N ASP A 314 -17.84 -6.45 -23.53
CA ASP A 314 -17.67 -5.89 -24.88
C ASP A 314 -17.57 -4.37 -24.84
N LYS A 315 -18.45 -3.71 -24.08
CA LYS A 315 -18.47 -2.25 -23.98
C LYS A 315 -17.19 -1.73 -23.36
N LYS A 316 -16.71 -2.35 -22.28
CA LYS A 316 -15.51 -1.89 -21.55
C LYS A 316 -14.23 -2.16 -22.31
N LEU A 317 -14.11 -3.27 -23.03
CA LEU A 317 -12.89 -3.63 -23.74
C LEU A 317 -12.79 -3.05 -25.16
N ASN A 318 -13.93 -2.74 -25.79
CA ASN A 318 -13.95 -2.18 -27.15
C ASN A 318 -14.20 -0.66 -27.20
N ASN A 319 -14.81 -0.06 -26.17
CA ASN A 319 -14.96 1.40 -26.07
C ASN A 319 -13.88 2.07 -25.20
N SER A 320 -12.90 1.33 -24.67
CA SER A 320 -11.69 1.91 -24.10
C SER A 320 -10.85 2.52 -25.23
N ARG A 321 -11.17 3.76 -25.61
CA ARG A 321 -10.42 4.54 -26.58
C ARG A 321 -9.18 5.15 -25.95
#